data_AF-A0A1Y0VSX5-F1
#
_entry.id   AF-A0A1Y0VSX5-F1
#
_cell.length_a   1.000
_cell.length_b   1.000
_cell.length_c   1.000
_cell.angle_alpha   90.00
_cell.angle_beta   90.00
_cell.angle_gamma   90.00
#
_symmetry.space_group_name_H-M   'P 1'
#
loop_
_entity.id
_entity.type
_entity.pdbx_description
1 polymer ?
#
loop_
_entity_poly.entity_id
_entity_poly.type
_entity_poly.pdbx_seq_one_letter_code
_entity_poly.pdbx_strand_id
1 'polypeptide(L)'
;MVIHKETMRSANEKSVLQRIFTEGPISKSQVARDVSLNKVTVSQIINKFISSRLVVEAGSGDSTQQGGRKPELVQINSKYGYVVCIDLGYQELSVLSMSINGQKLDSRHTIFGNDDISTAIEKIYEILVEFQEMHKERLLGLLVSIHGIVHKNQVIYSPFWNMKQIDLADTLSKKFDIPVILENEANLTATFERDYSVNEIQNAVSISMHKGIGAGIIIDGELYRGRKGEAGEIGQTVAFESENQSLEKSNKIEDVCSPQVILARIKNAKNWNI
;
A
#
# COMPACT_ATOMS: atom_id res chain seq x y z
N MET A 1 6.14 -8.62 33.97
CA MET A 1 4.75 -8.15 34.10
C MET A 1 4.49 -6.80 33.39
N VAL A 2 5.44 -5.87 33.33
CA VAL A 2 5.28 -4.54 32.68
C VAL A 2 5.29 -4.61 31.15
N ILE A 3 6.24 -5.35 30.55
CA ILE A 3 6.34 -5.52 29.08
C ILE A 3 5.04 -6.11 28.49
N HIS A 4 4.47 -7.12 29.14
CA HIS A 4 3.24 -7.78 28.67
C HIS A 4 2.02 -6.83 28.70
N LYS A 5 1.97 -5.89 29.66
CA LYS A 5 0.89 -4.89 29.74
C LYS A 5 1.01 -3.82 28.65
N GLU A 6 2.22 -3.36 28.34
CA GLU A 6 2.44 -2.40 27.25
C GLU A 6 2.16 -3.01 25.88
N THR A 7 2.59 -4.27 25.65
CA THR A 7 2.28 -5.01 24.43
C THR A 7 0.77 -5.24 24.26
N MET A 8 0.08 -5.67 25.32
CA MET A 8 -1.39 -5.84 25.27
C MET A 8 -2.14 -4.51 25.09
N ARG A 9 -1.66 -3.44 25.72
CA ARG A 9 -2.24 -2.10 25.53
C ARG A 9 -2.08 -1.62 24.09
N SER A 10 -0.91 -1.82 23.49
CA SER A 10 -0.65 -1.48 22.10
C SER A 10 -1.52 -2.29 21.13
N ALA A 11 -1.70 -3.60 21.39
CA ALA A 11 -2.58 -4.46 20.60
C ALA A 11 -4.05 -4.02 20.67
N ASN A 12 -4.55 -3.68 21.87
CA ASN A 12 -5.91 -3.19 22.05
C ASN A 12 -6.13 -1.81 21.39
N GLU A 13 -5.14 -0.91 21.49
CA GLU A 13 -5.20 0.38 20.81
C GLU A 13 -5.26 0.19 19.29
N LYS A 14 -4.47 -0.73 18.73
CA LYS A 14 -4.48 -1.06 17.30
C LYS A 14 -5.83 -1.65 16.85
N SER A 15 -6.39 -2.61 17.59
CA SER A 15 -7.67 -3.24 17.22
C SER A 15 -8.84 -2.25 17.28
N VAL A 16 -8.88 -1.39 18.29
CA VAL A 16 -9.88 -0.31 18.41
C VAL A 16 -9.73 0.68 17.24
N LEU A 17 -8.51 1.12 16.94
CA LEU A 17 -8.28 2.06 15.83
C LEU A 17 -8.65 1.46 14.48
N GLN A 18 -8.26 0.20 14.23
CA GLN A 18 -8.60 -0.53 13.01
C GLN A 18 -10.11 -0.61 12.83
N ARG A 19 -10.88 -0.95 13.88
CA ARG A 19 -12.34 -1.00 13.80
C ARG A 19 -12.94 0.37 13.48
N ILE A 20 -12.43 1.45 14.08
CA ILE A 20 -12.89 2.83 13.78
C ILE A 20 -12.54 3.23 12.34
N PHE A 21 -11.39 2.79 11.83
CA PHE A 21 -10.97 3.06 10.47
C PHE A 21 -11.85 2.35 9.44
N THR A 22 -12.13 1.06 9.65
CA THR A 22 -12.87 0.23 8.67
C THR A 22 -14.38 0.48 8.69
N GLU A 23 -14.97 0.79 9.85
CA GLU A 23 -16.44 0.90 10.02
C GLU A 23 -16.92 2.27 10.48
N GLY A 24 -16.01 3.25 10.60
CA GLY A 24 -16.38 4.61 10.98
C GLY A 24 -17.36 5.25 9.97
N PRO A 25 -18.36 6.04 10.42
CA PRO A 25 -18.68 6.38 11.81
C PRO A 25 -19.30 5.21 12.61
N ILE A 26 -18.77 4.95 13.80
CA ILE A 26 -19.15 3.79 14.63
C ILE A 26 -19.38 4.18 16.09
N SER A 27 -20.32 3.51 16.78
CA SER A 27 -20.56 3.77 18.21
C SER A 27 -19.50 3.13 19.10
N LYS A 28 -19.12 3.80 20.20
CA LYS A 28 -18.20 3.25 21.21
C LYS A 28 -18.62 1.85 21.71
N SER A 29 -19.93 1.63 21.82
CA SER A 29 -20.51 0.33 22.21
C SER A 29 -20.37 -0.74 21.14
N GLN A 30 -20.45 -0.38 19.86
CA GLN A 30 -20.27 -1.31 18.75
C GLN A 30 -18.80 -1.73 18.68
N VAL A 31 -17.87 -0.78 18.71
CA VAL A 31 -16.43 -1.06 18.79
C VAL A 31 -16.12 -2.07 19.90
N ALA A 32 -16.64 -1.84 21.13
CA ALA A 32 -16.43 -2.74 22.26
C ALA A 32 -16.92 -4.18 22.01
N ARG A 33 -18.05 -4.34 21.31
CA ARG A 33 -18.54 -5.68 20.90
C ARG A 33 -17.60 -6.31 19.89
N ASP A 34 -17.22 -5.58 18.84
CA ASP A 34 -16.48 -6.17 17.72
C ASP A 34 -15.04 -6.52 18.04
N VAL A 35 -14.41 -5.77 18.96
CA VAL A 35 -13.06 -6.09 19.43
C VAL A 35 -13.06 -6.96 20.70
N SER A 36 -14.25 -7.39 21.18
CA SER A 36 -14.42 -8.21 22.39
C SER A 36 -13.74 -7.63 23.65
N LEU A 37 -13.78 -6.30 23.82
CA LEU A 37 -13.23 -5.59 24.98
C LEU A 37 -14.34 -4.98 25.84
N ASN A 38 -14.07 -4.78 27.13
CA ASN A 38 -15.03 -4.10 28.00
C ASN A 38 -15.18 -2.60 27.61
N LYS A 39 -16.38 -2.05 27.84
CA LYS A 39 -16.75 -0.67 27.49
C LYS A 39 -15.84 0.39 28.13
N VAL A 40 -15.34 0.14 29.35
CA VAL A 40 -14.46 1.07 30.07
C VAL A 40 -13.11 1.19 29.35
N THR A 41 -12.53 0.07 28.94
CA THR A 41 -11.24 0.01 28.23
C THR A 41 -11.34 0.69 26.87
N VAL A 42 -12.38 0.37 26.09
CA VAL A 42 -12.61 1.02 24.79
C VAL A 42 -12.83 2.52 24.94
N SER A 43 -13.62 2.95 25.94
CA SER A 43 -13.80 4.38 26.21
C SER A 43 -12.49 5.09 26.55
N GLN A 44 -11.62 4.49 27.34
CA GLN A 44 -10.30 5.06 27.67
C GLN A 44 -9.41 5.18 26.42
N ILE A 45 -9.38 4.16 25.56
CA ILE A 45 -8.61 4.17 24.31
C ILE A 45 -9.14 5.25 23.35
N ILE A 46 -10.46 5.29 23.14
CA ILE A 46 -11.08 6.28 22.24
C ILE A 46 -10.85 7.70 22.77
N ASN A 47 -10.98 7.93 24.08
CA ASN A 47 -10.72 9.25 24.66
C ASN A 47 -9.24 9.67 24.50
N LYS A 48 -8.30 8.71 24.54
CA LYS A 48 -6.88 8.96 24.19
C LYS A 48 -6.72 9.37 22.72
N PHE A 49 -7.45 8.74 21.80
CA PHE A 49 -7.41 9.14 20.38
C PHE A 49 -8.10 10.47 20.10
N ILE A 50 -9.15 10.80 20.85
CA ILE A 50 -9.81 12.10 20.78
C ILE A 50 -8.89 13.20 21.33
N SER A 51 -8.21 12.96 22.46
CA SER A 51 -7.28 13.94 23.03
C SER A 51 -6.06 14.19 22.13
N SER A 52 -5.61 13.18 21.37
CA SER A 52 -4.59 13.34 20.33
C SER A 52 -5.14 13.86 19.00
N ARG A 53 -6.46 14.08 18.89
CA ARG A 53 -7.18 14.46 17.66
C ARG A 53 -7.12 13.45 16.53
N LEU A 54 -6.67 12.21 16.76
CA LEU A 54 -6.69 11.14 15.76
C LEU A 54 -8.12 10.70 15.42
N VAL A 55 -9.01 10.76 16.41
CA VAL A 55 -10.43 10.43 16.29
C VAL A 55 -11.26 11.66 16.68
N VAL A 56 -12.41 11.85 16.05
CA VAL A 56 -13.39 12.89 16.37
C VAL A 56 -14.76 12.29 16.61
N GLU A 57 -15.58 13.00 17.36
CA GLU A 57 -16.99 12.66 17.52
C GLU A 57 -17.76 13.01 16.23
N ALA A 58 -18.52 12.05 15.71
CA ALA A 58 -19.29 12.17 14.47
C ALA A 58 -20.77 12.49 14.73
N GLY A 59 -21.08 13.06 15.89
CA GLY A 59 -22.45 13.33 16.34
C GLY A 59 -23.11 12.14 17.04
N SER A 60 -24.45 12.15 17.02
CA SER A 60 -25.31 11.18 17.70
C SER A 60 -26.08 10.37 16.66
N GLY A 61 -25.96 9.03 16.67
CA GLY A 61 -26.71 8.16 15.75
C GLY A 61 -28.22 8.18 16.00
N ASP A 62 -28.99 7.56 15.10
CA ASP A 62 -30.43 7.41 15.26
C ASP A 62 -30.77 6.63 16.54
N SER A 63 -31.80 7.09 17.26
CA SER A 63 -32.29 6.39 18.45
C SER A 63 -32.83 5.02 18.05
N THR A 64 -32.47 3.97 18.79
CA THR A 64 -33.11 2.65 18.66
C THR A 64 -34.62 2.77 18.89
N GLN A 65 -35.43 1.94 18.22
CA GLN A 65 -36.90 1.91 18.37
C GLN A 65 -37.39 1.70 19.82
N GLN A 66 -36.51 1.23 20.73
CA GLN A 66 -36.81 1.02 22.16
C GLN A 66 -36.59 2.26 23.06
N GLY A 67 -36.12 3.39 22.52
CA GLY A 67 -35.76 4.57 23.32
C GLY A 67 -34.45 4.39 24.10
N GLY A 68 -33.65 5.48 24.18
CA GLY A 68 -32.35 5.48 24.84
C GLY A 68 -31.52 6.72 24.51
N ARG A 69 -30.46 6.99 25.28
CA ARG A 69 -29.48 8.06 24.97
C ARG A 69 -28.83 7.72 23.63
N LYS A 70 -28.83 8.68 22.70
CA LYS A 70 -28.27 8.48 21.36
C LYS A 70 -26.80 8.01 21.46
N PRO A 71 -26.39 6.99 20.69
CA PRO A 71 -25.02 6.51 20.73
C PRO A 71 -24.05 7.58 20.23
N GLU A 72 -22.99 7.84 21.02
CA GLU A 72 -21.89 8.71 20.64
C GLU A 72 -21.06 8.01 19.55
N LEU A 73 -21.17 8.52 18.31
CA LEU A 73 -20.44 8.01 17.16
C LEU A 73 -19.04 8.63 17.12
N VAL A 74 -18.07 7.84 16.68
CA VAL A 74 -16.69 8.28 16.48
C VAL A 74 -16.19 7.86 15.10
N GLN A 75 -15.25 8.63 14.56
CA GLN A 75 -14.62 8.37 13.27
C GLN A 75 -13.18 8.89 13.25
N ILE A 76 -12.38 8.42 12.29
CA ILE A 76 -11.06 8.97 12.03
C ILE A 76 -11.18 10.46 11.68
N ASN A 77 -10.33 11.28 12.29
CA ASN A 77 -10.24 12.68 11.94
C ASN A 77 -9.50 12.84 10.61
N SER A 78 -10.22 13.13 9.53
CA SER A 78 -9.62 13.36 8.21
C SER A 78 -8.61 14.52 8.18
N LYS A 79 -8.67 15.42 9.17
CA LYS A 79 -7.75 16.55 9.34
C LYS A 79 -6.54 16.24 10.22
N TYR A 80 -6.35 15.00 10.66
CA TYR A 80 -5.21 14.62 11.49
C TYR A 80 -3.89 14.68 10.70
N GLY A 81 -3.94 14.35 9.42
CA GLY A 81 -2.80 14.29 8.53
C GLY A 81 -3.14 13.57 7.23
N TYR A 82 -2.17 13.55 6.33
CA TYR A 82 -2.27 12.86 5.06
C TYR A 82 -1.04 11.99 4.81
N VAL A 83 -1.16 11.00 3.93
CA VAL A 83 -0.07 10.15 3.44
C VAL A 83 0.10 10.38 1.94
N VAL A 84 1.26 10.05 1.42
CA VAL A 84 1.51 10.07 -0.03
C VAL A 84 1.93 8.68 -0.49
N CYS A 85 1.22 8.16 -1.49
CA CYS A 85 1.53 6.92 -2.17
C CYS A 85 2.21 7.26 -3.50
N ILE A 86 3.36 6.67 -3.74
CA ILE A 86 4.19 6.87 -4.92
C ILE A 86 4.26 5.55 -5.65
N ASP A 87 3.97 5.55 -6.94
CA ASP A 87 4.23 4.42 -7.82
C ASP A 87 5.37 4.76 -8.77
N LEU A 88 6.51 4.13 -8.51
CA LEU A 88 7.74 4.33 -9.27
C LEU A 88 7.81 3.30 -10.40
N GLY A 89 7.06 3.61 -11.47
CA GLY A 89 7.06 2.85 -12.72
C GLY A 89 8.37 2.96 -13.49
N TYR A 90 8.46 2.34 -14.67
CA TYR A 90 9.69 2.36 -15.49
C TYR A 90 10.04 3.74 -16.06
N GLN A 91 9.06 4.43 -16.65
CA GLN A 91 9.20 5.72 -17.34
C GLN A 91 8.13 6.70 -16.87
N GLU A 92 7.46 6.38 -15.78
CA GLU A 92 6.39 7.18 -15.23
C GLU A 92 6.42 7.12 -13.71
N LEU A 93 5.97 8.21 -13.12
CA LEU A 93 5.80 8.38 -11.68
C LEU A 93 4.36 8.81 -11.47
N SER A 94 3.62 7.98 -10.75
CA SER A 94 2.30 8.34 -10.25
C SER A 94 2.43 8.69 -8.77
N VAL A 95 1.87 9.81 -8.35
CA VAL A 95 1.89 10.23 -6.94
C VAL A 95 0.47 10.57 -6.53
N LEU A 96 0.04 10.04 -5.39
CA LEU A 96 -1.31 10.21 -4.85
C LEU A 96 -1.20 10.67 -3.39
N SER A 97 -1.79 11.81 -3.05
CA SER A 97 -1.99 12.21 -1.65
C SER A 97 -3.37 11.78 -1.17
N MET A 98 -3.42 11.24 0.05
CA MET A 98 -4.65 10.74 0.68
C MET A 98 -4.74 11.20 2.12
N SER A 99 -5.91 11.65 2.54
CA SER A 99 -6.19 11.85 3.97
C SER A 99 -6.03 10.52 4.70
N ILE A 100 -5.71 10.57 5.99
CA ILE A 100 -5.57 9.38 6.82
C ILE A 100 -6.86 8.53 6.91
N ASN A 101 -8.03 9.02 6.48
CA ASN A 101 -9.23 8.20 6.38
C ASN A 101 -9.40 7.46 5.03
N GLY A 102 -8.40 7.53 4.15
CA GLY A 102 -8.42 6.91 2.82
C GLY A 102 -9.02 7.79 1.71
N GLN A 103 -9.48 9.01 2.02
CA GLN A 103 -9.99 9.91 0.99
C GLN A 103 -8.85 10.46 0.12
N LYS A 104 -8.96 10.31 -1.20
CA LYS A 104 -8.06 10.97 -2.17
C LYS A 104 -8.14 12.49 -2.02
N LEU A 105 -6.97 13.14 -1.92
CA LEU A 105 -6.83 14.59 -1.90
C LEU A 105 -6.41 15.13 -3.27
N ASP A 106 -5.26 14.67 -3.78
CA ASP A 106 -4.73 15.08 -5.08
C ASP A 106 -3.84 13.99 -5.69
N SER A 107 -3.57 14.06 -6.99
CA SER A 107 -2.65 13.18 -7.69
C SER A 107 -1.84 13.91 -8.76
N ARG A 108 -0.59 13.49 -8.95
CA ARG A 108 0.26 13.87 -10.07
C ARG A 108 0.64 12.63 -10.86
N HIS A 109 0.79 12.80 -12.17
CA HIS A 109 1.37 11.80 -13.06
C HIS A 109 2.42 12.51 -13.88
N THR A 110 3.60 11.92 -13.99
CA THR A 110 4.70 12.47 -14.77
C THR A 110 5.36 11.35 -15.54
N ILE A 111 5.57 11.60 -16.83
CA ILE A 111 6.37 10.74 -17.69
C ILE A 111 7.78 11.30 -17.71
N PHE A 112 8.78 10.43 -17.64
CA PHE A 112 10.19 10.75 -17.87
C PHE A 112 10.74 9.88 -18.99
N GLY A 113 11.90 10.30 -19.54
CA GLY A 113 12.63 9.50 -20.52
C GLY A 113 13.32 8.30 -19.87
N ASN A 114 14.42 7.84 -20.49
CA ASN A 114 15.36 6.93 -19.84
C ASN A 114 16.21 7.70 -18.81
N ASP A 115 15.53 8.33 -17.85
CA ASP A 115 16.15 9.10 -16.79
C ASP A 115 16.72 8.13 -15.73
N ASP A 116 17.70 8.60 -14.98
CA ASP A 116 18.22 7.82 -13.85
C ASP A 116 17.33 7.97 -12.61
N ILE A 117 17.61 7.14 -11.61
CA ILE A 117 16.87 7.18 -10.35
C ILE A 117 17.03 8.52 -9.62
N SER A 118 18.13 9.25 -9.81
CA SER A 118 18.35 10.55 -9.17
C SER A 118 17.33 11.56 -9.69
N THR A 119 17.09 11.60 -11.00
CA THR A 119 16.06 12.44 -11.62
C THR A 119 14.66 12.06 -11.12
N ALA A 120 14.35 10.77 -10.95
CA ALA A 120 13.08 10.35 -10.39
C ALA A 120 12.90 10.81 -8.92
N ILE A 121 13.97 10.75 -8.12
CA ILE A 121 13.98 11.24 -6.74
C ILE A 121 13.78 12.77 -6.69
N GLU A 122 14.42 13.53 -7.58
CA GLU A 122 14.24 14.98 -7.70
C GLU A 122 12.77 15.33 -8.00
N LYS A 123 12.14 14.62 -8.94
CA LYS A 123 10.71 14.79 -9.24
C LYS A 123 9.81 14.43 -8.06
N ILE A 124 10.15 13.36 -7.34
CA ILE A 124 9.45 13.01 -6.09
C ILE A 124 9.56 14.17 -5.09
N TYR A 125 10.73 14.79 -4.95
CA TYR A 125 10.92 15.94 -4.06
C TYR A 125 10.07 17.14 -4.46
N GLU A 126 10.05 17.49 -5.75
CA GLU A 126 9.25 18.59 -6.27
C GLU A 126 7.76 18.40 -5.94
N ILE A 127 7.23 17.21 -6.22
CA ILE A 127 5.81 16.88 -5.97
C ILE A 127 5.50 16.87 -4.47
N LEU A 128 6.40 16.33 -3.64
CA LEU A 128 6.19 16.32 -2.19
C LEU A 128 6.21 17.72 -1.59
N VAL A 129 7.08 18.61 -2.06
CA VAL A 129 7.08 20.03 -1.64
C VAL A 129 5.77 20.70 -2.08
N GLU A 130 5.33 20.49 -3.32
CA GLU A 130 4.05 20.99 -3.82
C GLU A 130 2.88 20.55 -2.92
N PHE A 131 2.82 19.28 -2.55
CA PHE A 131 1.78 18.75 -1.66
C PHE A 131 1.87 19.31 -0.23
N GLN A 132 3.07 19.57 0.29
CA GLN A 132 3.24 20.22 1.59
C GLN A 132 2.77 21.68 1.58
N GLU A 133 2.89 22.39 0.46
CA GLU A 133 2.38 23.74 0.31
C GLU A 133 0.86 23.77 0.13
N MET A 134 0.30 22.77 -0.56
CA MET A 134 -1.13 22.67 -0.83
C MET A 134 -1.96 22.22 0.38
N HIS A 135 -1.47 21.25 1.13
CA HIS A 135 -2.19 20.63 2.25
C HIS A 135 -1.79 21.29 3.57
N LYS A 136 -2.79 21.73 4.35
CA LYS A 136 -2.56 22.37 5.66
C LYS A 136 -2.22 21.36 6.74
N GLU A 137 -2.71 20.15 6.57
CA GLU A 137 -2.50 19.01 7.45
C GLU A 137 -1.05 18.50 7.34
N ARG A 138 -0.60 17.74 8.35
CA ARG A 138 0.77 17.21 8.37
C ARG A 138 0.90 15.99 7.45
N LEU A 139 1.99 15.93 6.67
CA LEU A 139 2.42 14.69 5.99
C LEU A 139 2.89 13.66 7.02
N LEU A 140 2.24 12.49 7.05
CA LEU A 140 2.44 11.46 8.08
C LEU A 140 3.42 10.36 7.66
N GLY A 141 3.59 10.16 6.36
CA GLY A 141 4.43 9.08 5.83
C GLY A 141 4.26 8.88 4.33
N LEU A 142 5.18 8.13 3.77
CA LEU A 142 5.20 7.74 2.36
C LEU A 142 5.05 6.23 2.20
N LEU A 143 4.31 5.83 1.19
CA LEU A 143 4.39 4.49 0.61
C LEU A 143 4.99 4.62 -0.78
N VAL A 144 6.00 3.82 -1.11
CA VAL A 144 6.58 3.75 -2.45
C VAL A 144 6.44 2.34 -2.99
N SER A 145 5.62 2.21 -4.03
CA SER A 145 5.48 1.03 -4.87
C SER A 145 6.69 0.93 -5.79
N ILE A 146 7.33 -0.24 -5.78
CA ILE A 146 8.53 -0.57 -6.54
C ILE A 146 8.23 -1.76 -7.42
N HIS A 147 8.47 -1.64 -8.72
CA HIS A 147 8.51 -2.79 -9.61
C HIS A 147 9.78 -3.60 -9.37
N GLY A 148 9.67 -4.68 -8.59
CA GLY A 148 10.77 -5.57 -8.29
C GLY A 148 10.72 -6.09 -6.85
N ILE A 149 11.88 -6.54 -6.35
CA ILE A 149 11.98 -7.24 -5.06
C ILE A 149 12.32 -6.23 -3.96
N VAL A 150 11.44 -6.14 -2.97
CA VAL A 150 11.64 -5.36 -1.75
C VAL A 150 11.80 -6.29 -0.55
N HIS A 151 12.83 -6.08 0.26
CA HIS A 151 13.04 -6.83 1.50
C HIS A 151 13.57 -5.93 2.60
N LYS A 152 13.00 -6.04 3.81
CA LYS A 152 13.40 -5.22 4.98
C LYS A 152 13.44 -3.72 4.65
N ASN A 153 12.45 -3.25 3.89
CA ASN A 153 12.33 -1.85 3.46
C ASN A 153 13.47 -1.37 2.55
N GLN A 154 14.12 -2.28 1.82
CA GLN A 154 15.17 -1.99 0.84
C GLN A 154 14.82 -2.60 -0.50
N VAL A 155 15.16 -1.90 -1.59
CA VAL A 155 15.05 -2.44 -2.94
C VAL A 155 16.22 -3.37 -3.20
N ILE A 156 15.94 -4.67 -3.30
CA ILE A 156 16.95 -5.71 -3.56
C ILE A 156 17.23 -5.81 -5.05
N TYR A 157 16.17 -5.70 -5.86
CA TYR A 157 16.23 -5.77 -7.30
C TYR A 157 15.10 -4.94 -7.91
N SER A 158 15.40 -4.25 -9.01
CA SER A 158 14.38 -3.71 -9.89
C SER A 158 14.93 -3.80 -11.33
N PRO A 159 14.13 -4.28 -12.31
CA PRO A 159 14.57 -4.39 -13.70
C PRO A 159 14.70 -3.02 -14.38
N PHE A 160 14.13 -1.98 -13.78
CA PHE A 160 13.92 -0.67 -14.40
C PHE A 160 14.84 0.41 -13.84
N TRP A 161 15.19 0.29 -12.56
CA TRP A 161 15.98 1.26 -11.82
C TRP A 161 17.23 0.64 -11.23
N ASN A 162 18.38 1.27 -11.50
CA ASN A 162 19.63 0.89 -10.85
C ASN A 162 19.72 1.50 -9.45
N MET A 163 19.29 0.73 -8.45
CA MET A 163 19.23 1.15 -7.04
C MET A 163 20.47 0.77 -6.22
N LYS A 164 21.54 0.25 -6.83
CA LYS A 164 22.66 -0.40 -6.11
C LYS A 164 23.37 0.48 -5.07
N GLN A 165 23.31 1.80 -5.22
CA GLN A 165 24.00 2.76 -4.35
C GLN A 165 23.03 3.72 -3.64
N ILE A 166 21.73 3.47 -3.71
CA ILE A 166 20.72 4.37 -3.16
C ILE A 166 19.82 3.58 -2.21
N ASP A 167 19.85 3.97 -0.93
CA ASP A 167 18.80 3.59 0.01
C ASP A 167 17.65 4.58 -0.15
N LEU A 168 16.67 4.20 -0.97
CA LEU A 168 15.55 5.07 -1.32
C LEU A 168 14.72 5.46 -0.09
N ALA A 169 14.45 4.50 0.80
CA ALA A 169 13.66 4.75 2.00
C ALA A 169 14.36 5.73 2.93
N ASP A 170 15.64 5.51 3.21
CA ASP A 170 16.44 6.39 4.07
C ASP A 170 16.63 7.78 3.45
N THR A 171 16.85 7.85 2.13
CA THR A 171 16.99 9.09 1.38
C THR A 171 15.74 9.97 1.51
N LEU A 172 14.56 9.40 1.25
CA LEU A 172 13.29 10.10 1.39
C LEU A 172 12.96 10.41 2.86
N SER A 173 13.20 9.47 3.77
CA SER A 173 12.88 9.62 5.18
C SER A 173 13.68 10.75 5.83
N LYS A 174 15.00 10.83 5.59
CA LYS A 174 15.85 11.90 6.10
C LYS A 174 15.49 13.27 5.54
N LYS A 175 15.04 13.33 4.29
CA LYS A 175 14.68 14.60 3.64
C LYS A 175 13.43 15.23 4.24
N PHE A 176 12.44 14.41 4.59
CA PHE A 176 11.12 14.89 5.05
C PHE A 176 10.82 14.63 6.53
N ASP A 177 11.69 13.94 7.26
CA ASP A 177 11.50 13.55 8.66
C ASP A 177 10.19 12.76 8.90
N ILE A 178 9.95 11.78 8.01
CA ILE A 178 8.74 10.94 8.02
C ILE A 178 9.09 9.48 7.75
N PRO A 179 8.25 8.53 8.20
CA PRO A 179 8.40 7.13 7.84
C PRO A 179 8.14 6.90 6.34
N VAL A 180 8.95 6.02 5.74
CA VAL A 180 8.82 5.61 4.34
C VAL A 180 8.75 4.09 4.29
N ILE A 181 7.70 3.56 3.65
CA ILE A 181 7.50 2.14 3.42
C ILE A 181 7.71 1.87 1.94
N LEU A 182 8.55 0.89 1.61
CA LEU A 182 8.69 0.35 0.27
C LEU A 182 7.91 -0.97 0.18
N GLU A 183 7.24 -1.20 -0.93
CA GLU A 183 6.57 -2.47 -1.22
C GLU A 183 6.55 -2.75 -2.72
N ASN A 184 6.46 -4.03 -3.08
CA ASN A 184 6.26 -4.46 -4.45
C ASN A 184 4.86 -4.03 -4.97
N GLU A 185 4.75 -3.64 -6.24
CA GLU A 185 3.51 -3.18 -6.87
C GLU A 185 2.41 -4.25 -6.91
N ALA A 186 2.78 -5.51 -7.19
CA ALA A 186 1.83 -6.62 -7.25
C ALA A 186 1.32 -6.98 -5.84
N ASN A 187 2.20 -6.91 -4.83
CA ASN A 187 1.83 -7.04 -3.42
C ASN A 187 0.84 -5.95 -2.98
N LEU A 188 1.06 -4.70 -3.38
CA LEU A 188 0.14 -3.60 -3.09
C LEU A 188 -1.20 -3.78 -3.80
N THR A 189 -1.17 -4.27 -5.04
CA THR A 189 -2.40 -4.59 -5.78
C THR A 189 -3.20 -5.68 -5.07
N ALA A 190 -2.57 -6.78 -4.64
CA ALA A 190 -3.25 -7.83 -3.87
C ALA A 190 -3.79 -7.33 -2.52
N THR A 191 -3.07 -6.43 -1.86
CA THR A 191 -3.52 -5.80 -0.61
C THR A 191 -4.75 -4.91 -0.85
N PHE A 192 -4.73 -4.12 -1.92
CA PHE A 192 -5.86 -3.29 -2.32
C PHE A 192 -7.10 -4.15 -2.62
N GLU A 193 -6.95 -5.19 -3.43
CA GLU A 193 -8.05 -6.12 -3.76
C GLU A 193 -8.63 -6.78 -2.50
N ARG A 194 -7.78 -7.19 -1.56
CA ARG A 194 -8.23 -7.75 -0.27
C ARG A 194 -9.04 -6.74 0.55
N ASP A 195 -8.54 -5.51 0.68
CA ASP A 195 -9.09 -4.51 1.59
C ASP A 195 -10.33 -3.79 1.04
N TYR A 196 -10.46 -3.69 -0.29
CA TYR A 196 -11.57 -3.00 -0.96
C TYR A 196 -12.57 -3.95 -1.64
N SER A 197 -12.39 -5.27 -1.53
CA SER A 197 -13.36 -6.24 -2.01
C SER A 197 -14.66 -6.19 -1.19
N VAL A 198 -15.80 -6.41 -1.87
CA VAL A 198 -17.12 -6.53 -1.24
C VAL A 198 -17.18 -7.76 -0.32
N ASN A 199 -16.45 -8.82 -0.67
CA ASN A 199 -16.36 -10.05 0.10
C ASN A 199 -15.01 -10.15 0.80
N GLU A 200 -14.98 -10.78 1.97
CA GLU A 200 -13.74 -11.08 2.67
C GLU A 200 -12.86 -12.02 1.82
N ILE A 201 -11.62 -11.59 1.57
CA ILE A 201 -10.63 -12.37 0.84
C ILE A 201 -9.63 -12.98 1.82
N GLN A 202 -9.76 -14.29 2.03
CA GLN A 202 -8.82 -15.05 2.86
C GLN A 202 -7.62 -15.57 2.06
N ASN A 203 -7.84 -16.02 0.82
CA ASN A 203 -6.78 -16.55 -0.03
C ASN A 203 -6.98 -16.06 -1.46
N ALA A 204 -5.97 -15.42 -2.03
CA ALA A 204 -6.03 -14.91 -3.39
C ALA A 204 -4.63 -14.76 -4.01
N VAL A 205 -4.60 -14.78 -5.35
CA VAL A 205 -3.43 -14.40 -6.13
C VAL A 205 -3.88 -13.31 -7.10
N SER A 206 -3.29 -12.12 -6.97
CA SER A 206 -3.50 -11.03 -7.93
C SER A 206 -2.32 -11.02 -8.90
N ILE A 207 -2.58 -11.26 -10.18
CA ILE A 207 -1.55 -11.30 -11.22
C ILE A 207 -1.49 -9.93 -11.90
N SER A 208 -0.33 -9.28 -11.78
CA SER A 208 -0.01 -8.03 -12.47
C SER A 208 0.73 -8.34 -13.76
N MET A 209 0.18 -7.88 -14.90
CA MET A 209 0.77 -8.06 -16.22
C MET A 209 0.97 -6.69 -16.89
N HIS A 210 2.20 -6.21 -16.88
CA HIS A 210 2.58 -4.93 -17.51
C HIS A 210 3.83 -5.11 -18.38
N LYS A 211 4.95 -4.49 -17.99
CA LYS A 211 6.26 -4.76 -18.62
C LYS A 211 6.83 -6.09 -18.16
N GLY A 212 6.69 -6.40 -16.88
CA GLY A 212 6.97 -7.71 -16.30
C GLY A 212 5.68 -8.46 -15.94
N ILE A 213 5.85 -9.63 -15.34
CA ILE A 213 4.74 -10.42 -14.79
C ILE A 213 5.04 -10.71 -13.32
N GLY A 214 4.22 -10.18 -12.43
CA GLY A 214 4.33 -10.39 -10.99
C GLY A 214 3.00 -10.85 -10.40
N ALA A 215 3.04 -11.34 -9.17
CA ALA A 215 1.86 -11.75 -8.44
C ALA A 215 1.92 -11.35 -6.97
N GLY A 216 0.89 -10.67 -6.48
CA GLY A 216 0.69 -10.51 -5.04
C GLY A 216 -0.12 -11.68 -4.50
N ILE A 217 0.30 -12.24 -3.37
CA ILE A 217 -0.28 -13.46 -2.80
C ILE A 217 -0.85 -13.16 -1.42
N ILE A 218 -2.14 -13.41 -1.22
CA ILE A 218 -2.82 -13.36 0.08
C ILE A 218 -3.04 -14.79 0.57
N ILE A 219 -2.60 -15.09 1.80
CA ILE A 219 -2.81 -16.37 2.50
C ILE A 219 -3.33 -16.06 3.90
N ASP A 220 -4.44 -16.69 4.30
CA ASP A 220 -5.11 -16.47 5.58
C ASP A 220 -5.36 -14.99 5.91
N GLY A 221 -5.76 -14.21 4.91
CA GLY A 221 -6.03 -12.77 4.99
C GLY A 221 -4.78 -11.90 5.03
N GLU A 222 -3.58 -12.47 4.98
CA GLU A 222 -2.32 -11.75 5.10
C GLU A 222 -1.49 -11.80 3.82
N LEU A 223 -0.77 -10.71 3.55
CA LEU A 223 0.12 -10.62 2.39
C LEU A 223 1.36 -11.50 2.59
N TYR A 224 1.50 -12.51 1.75
CA TYR A 224 2.62 -13.45 1.76
C TYR A 224 3.77 -12.96 0.85
N ARG A 225 4.88 -12.56 1.48
CA ARG A 225 6.07 -12.01 0.80
C ARG A 225 7.19 -13.04 0.55
N GLY A 226 7.06 -14.24 1.10
CA GLY A 226 8.13 -15.24 1.09
C GLY A 226 9.38 -14.84 1.89
N ARG A 227 10.46 -15.62 1.78
CA ARG A 227 11.66 -15.50 2.65
C ARG A 227 12.40 -14.17 2.49
N LYS A 228 12.46 -13.63 1.28
CA LYS A 228 13.25 -12.44 0.90
C LYS A 228 12.46 -11.42 0.09
N GLY A 229 11.13 -11.44 0.17
CA GLY A 229 10.29 -10.59 -0.68
C GLY A 229 10.14 -11.09 -2.12
N GLU A 230 10.60 -12.31 -2.40
CA GLU A 230 10.66 -12.91 -3.76
C GLU A 230 9.41 -13.73 -4.10
N ALA A 231 8.42 -13.83 -3.19
CA ALA A 231 7.19 -14.54 -3.51
C ALA A 231 6.42 -13.81 -4.61
N GLY A 232 5.92 -14.59 -5.58
CA GLY A 232 5.11 -14.03 -6.66
C GLY A 232 5.90 -13.45 -7.84
N GLU A 233 7.22 -13.64 -7.88
CA GLU A 233 8.07 -13.36 -9.06
C GLU A 233 7.84 -14.39 -10.18
N ILE A 234 6.58 -14.63 -10.54
CA ILE A 234 6.17 -15.69 -11.48
C ILE A 234 6.70 -15.43 -12.89
N GLY A 235 6.93 -14.17 -13.27
CA GLY A 235 7.55 -13.79 -14.53
C GLY A 235 8.97 -14.33 -14.69
N GLN A 236 9.70 -14.53 -13.58
CA GLN A 236 11.06 -15.10 -13.57
C GLN A 236 11.07 -16.64 -13.71
N THR A 237 9.90 -17.28 -13.70
CA THR A 237 9.80 -18.73 -13.88
C THR A 237 10.33 -19.12 -15.26
N VAL A 238 11.03 -20.25 -15.34
CA VAL A 238 11.56 -20.78 -16.58
C VAL A 238 10.43 -21.25 -17.50
N ALA A 239 10.49 -20.81 -18.77
CA ALA A 239 9.61 -21.20 -19.84
C ALA A 239 10.38 -21.95 -20.94
N PHE A 240 9.78 -23.04 -21.43
CA PHE A 240 10.27 -23.81 -22.58
C PHE A 240 9.29 -23.60 -23.74
N GLU A 241 9.80 -23.16 -24.88
CA GLU A 241 9.04 -22.95 -26.12
C GLU A 241 9.09 -24.16 -27.07
N SER A 242 9.88 -25.19 -26.74
CA SER A 242 9.88 -26.49 -27.42
C SER A 242 10.29 -27.64 -26.50
N GLU A 243 9.85 -28.86 -26.79
CA GLU A 243 10.10 -30.05 -25.96
C GLU A 243 11.58 -30.37 -25.74
N ASN A 244 12.47 -29.99 -26.67
CA ASN A 244 13.90 -30.32 -26.62
C ASN A 244 14.79 -29.12 -26.25
N GLN A 245 14.22 -28.02 -25.74
CA GLN A 245 14.99 -26.84 -25.34
C GLN A 245 15.72 -27.10 -24.02
N SER A 246 17.04 -26.92 -24.02
CA SER A 246 17.85 -27.03 -22.80
C SER A 246 17.59 -25.88 -21.84
N LEU A 247 17.80 -26.10 -20.53
CA LEU A 247 17.67 -25.06 -19.51
C LEU A 247 18.55 -23.82 -19.80
N GLU A 248 19.77 -24.02 -20.32
CA GLU A 248 20.67 -22.91 -20.71
C GLU A 248 20.13 -22.02 -21.83
N LYS A 249 19.20 -22.55 -22.64
CA LYS A 249 18.56 -21.84 -23.73
C LYS A 249 17.13 -21.42 -23.38
N SER A 250 16.69 -21.67 -22.15
CA SER A 250 15.34 -21.36 -21.72
C SER A 250 15.13 -19.87 -21.54
N ASN A 251 13.87 -19.44 -21.68
CA ASN A 251 13.47 -18.05 -21.48
C ASN A 251 12.74 -17.93 -20.14
N LYS A 252 12.51 -16.69 -19.68
CA LYS A 252 11.60 -16.44 -18.57
C LYS A 252 10.17 -16.35 -19.09
N ILE A 253 9.17 -16.63 -18.25
CA ILE A 253 7.76 -16.47 -18.64
C ILE A 253 7.47 -15.04 -19.13
N GLU A 254 8.02 -14.02 -18.48
CA GLU A 254 7.83 -12.62 -18.92
C GLU A 254 8.46 -12.30 -20.28
N ASP A 255 9.56 -12.97 -20.64
CA ASP A 255 10.22 -12.82 -21.95
C ASP A 255 9.43 -13.50 -23.09
N VAL A 256 8.45 -14.33 -22.75
CA VAL A 256 7.61 -15.07 -23.71
C VAL A 256 6.18 -14.49 -23.77
N CYS A 257 5.62 -14.12 -22.62
CA CYS A 257 4.19 -13.89 -22.43
C CYS A 257 3.85 -12.48 -21.90
N SER A 258 4.81 -11.58 -21.68
CA SER A 258 4.46 -10.21 -21.29
C SER A 258 3.67 -9.51 -22.41
N PRO A 259 2.75 -8.58 -22.07
CA PRO A 259 2.03 -7.79 -23.06
C PRO A 259 2.93 -7.17 -24.14
N GLN A 260 4.12 -6.68 -23.77
CA GLN A 260 5.06 -6.08 -24.72
C GLN A 260 5.61 -7.09 -25.73
N VAL A 261 5.97 -8.29 -25.25
CA VAL A 261 6.45 -9.38 -26.11
C VAL A 261 5.35 -9.85 -27.06
N ILE A 262 4.12 -10.03 -26.56
CA ILE A 262 2.98 -10.43 -27.38
C ILE A 262 2.72 -9.38 -28.48
N LEU A 263 2.72 -8.09 -28.12
CA LEU A 263 2.54 -7.00 -29.09
C LEU A 263 3.66 -6.98 -30.15
N ALA A 264 4.91 -7.19 -29.76
CA ALA A 264 6.03 -7.27 -30.69
C ALA A 264 5.89 -8.46 -31.66
N ARG A 265 5.49 -9.64 -31.16
CA ARG A 265 5.21 -10.83 -31.98
C ARG A 265 4.09 -10.57 -33.00
N ILE A 266 3.01 -9.91 -32.58
CA ILE A 266 1.90 -9.53 -33.46
C ILE A 266 2.36 -8.54 -34.53
N LYS A 267 3.13 -7.51 -34.17
CA LYS A 267 3.66 -6.52 -35.13
C LYS A 267 4.51 -7.18 -36.21
N ASN A 268 5.41 -8.07 -35.80
CA ASN A 268 6.26 -8.82 -36.73
C ASN A 268 5.42 -9.72 -37.65
N ALA A 269 4.45 -10.45 -37.11
CA ALA A 269 3.57 -11.32 -37.90
C ALA A 269 2.69 -10.56 -38.89
N LYS A 270 2.31 -9.31 -38.58
CA LYS A 270 1.47 -8.46 -39.43
C LYS A 270 2.26 -7.49 -40.32
N ASN A 271 3.60 -7.51 -40.30
CA ASN A 271 4.46 -6.53 -40.97
C ASN A 271 4.07 -5.06 -40.66
N TRP A 272 3.67 -4.77 -39.43
CA TRP A 272 3.33 -3.42 -39.00
C TRP A 272 4.60 -2.63 -38.69
N ASN A 273 5.11 -1.91 -39.71
CA ASN A 273 6.09 -0.85 -39.53
C ASN A 273 5.34 0.45 -39.20
N ILE A 274 5.43 0.92 -37.96
CA ILE A 274 5.06 2.29 -37.57
C ILE A 274 6.36 3.02 -37.24
#